data_AF-D0MIH5-F1
#
_entry.id   AF-D0MIH5-F1
#
_cell.length_a   1.000
_cell.length_b   1.000
_cell.length_c   1.000
_cell.angle_alpha   90.00
_cell.angle_beta   90.00
_cell.angle_gamma   90.00
#
_symmetry.space_group_name_H-M   'P 1'
#
loop_
_entity.id
_entity.type
_entity.pdbx_description
1 polymer ?
#
loop_
_entity_poly.entity_id
_entity_poly.type
_entity_poly.pdbx_seq_one_letter_code
_entity_poly.pdbx_strand_id
1 'polypeptide(L)'
;MPLDPKDFIAYVQERLAWLQREVERLIEENERLREENRRLREEVTLYRLFQELQPSAEEGLPELSAEVLQQAMAFLAQLPDELSFAEFFDRAEQAGIESQVARDYLLIFLREDLLRQRGGRLIKTLRATRPSSK
;
A
#
# COMPACT_ATOMS: atom_id res chain seq x y z
N MET A 1 -11.35 -50.08 31.82
CA MET A 1 -12.66 -49.60 32.31
C MET A 1 -13.40 -49.01 31.13
N PRO A 2 -14.67 -49.35 30.89
CA PRO A 2 -15.46 -48.67 29.87
C PRO A 2 -15.68 -47.21 30.31
N LEU A 3 -15.47 -46.25 29.40
CA LEU A 3 -15.84 -44.85 29.62
C LEU A 3 -17.35 -44.78 29.90
N ASP A 4 -17.75 -44.06 30.96
CA ASP A 4 -19.16 -43.78 31.21
C ASP A 4 -19.72 -43.05 29.97
N PRO A 5 -20.80 -43.56 29.35
CA PRO A 5 -21.43 -42.89 28.21
C PRO A 5 -21.70 -41.40 28.43
N LYS A 6 -21.94 -40.95 29.67
CA LYS A 6 -22.13 -39.54 30.01
C LYS A 6 -20.86 -38.71 29.85
N ASP A 7 -19.72 -39.24 30.29
CA ASP A 7 -18.42 -38.57 30.17
C ASP A 7 -18.00 -38.45 28.70
N PHE A 8 -18.27 -39.49 27.91
CA PHE A 8 -18.04 -39.45 26.47
C PHE A 8 -18.92 -38.41 25.76
N ILE A 9 -20.21 -38.32 26.11
CA ILE A 9 -21.11 -37.31 25.54
C ILE A 9 -20.66 -35.89 25.92
N ALA A 10 -20.30 -35.66 27.18
CA ALA A 10 -19.82 -34.36 27.64
C ALA A 10 -18.54 -33.93 26.88
N TYR A 11 -17.59 -34.85 26.71
CA TYR A 11 -16.38 -34.61 25.93
C TYR A 11 -16.69 -34.26 24.45
N VAL A 12 -17.62 -34.99 23.82
CA VAL A 12 -18.01 -34.72 22.43
C VAL A 12 -18.70 -33.35 22.31
N GLN A 13 -19.55 -32.98 23.26
CA GLN A 13 -20.22 -31.67 23.28
C GLN A 13 -19.22 -30.52 23.45
N GLU A 14 -18.27 -30.65 24.37
CA GLU A 14 -17.22 -29.66 24.57
C GLU A 14 -16.35 -29.53 23.32
N ARG A 15 -15.98 -30.66 22.70
CA ARG A 15 -15.19 -30.67 21.47
C ARG A 15 -15.94 -30.04 20.30
N LEU A 16 -17.24 -30.30 20.17
CA LEU A 16 -18.10 -29.67 19.16
C LEU A 16 -18.20 -28.16 19.38
N ALA A 17 -18.42 -27.71 20.61
CA ALA A 17 -18.48 -26.28 20.94
C ALA A 17 -17.15 -25.57 20.65
N TRP A 18 -16.02 -26.22 20.96
CA TRP A 18 -14.69 -25.70 20.61
C TRP A 18 -14.51 -25.61 19.10
N LEU A 19 -14.85 -26.66 18.35
CA LEU A 19 -14.75 -26.69 16.89
C LEU A 19 -15.63 -25.62 16.23
N GLN A 20 -16.83 -25.37 16.76
CA GLN A 20 -17.73 -24.33 16.25
C GLN A 20 -17.10 -22.94 16.37
N ARG A 21 -16.55 -22.60 17.53
CA ARG A 21 -15.85 -21.32 17.74
C ARG A 21 -14.62 -21.18 16.86
N GLU A 22 -13.89 -22.28 16.68
CA GLU A 22 -12.70 -22.30 15.81
C GLU A 22 -13.07 -22.07 14.35
N VAL A 23 -14.18 -22.66 13.88
CA VAL A 23 -14.71 -22.41 12.54
C VAL A 23 -15.15 -20.96 12.37
N GLU A 24 -15.87 -20.38 13.34
CA GLU A 24 -16.28 -18.97 13.30
C GLU A 24 -15.06 -18.04 13.21
N ARG A 25 -14.06 -18.26 14.06
CA ARG A 25 -12.79 -17.50 14.02
C ARG A 25 -12.10 -17.60 12.65
N LEU A 26 -12.07 -18.80 12.07
CA LEU A 26 -11.46 -19.01 10.76
C LEU A 26 -12.25 -18.35 9.63
N ILE A 27 -13.58 -18.26 9.73
CA ILE A 27 -14.41 -17.53 8.77
C ILE A 27 -14.07 -16.04 8.82
N GLU A 28 -14.06 -15.44 10.02
CA GLU A 28 -13.69 -14.03 10.22
C GLU A 28 -12.28 -13.73 9.68
N GLU A 29 -11.32 -14.60 9.95
CA GLU A 29 -9.96 -14.45 9.44
C GLU A 29 -9.90 -14.59 7.92
N ASN A 30 -10.68 -15.51 7.33
CA ASN A 30 -10.76 -15.67 5.87
C ASN A 30 -11.36 -14.42 5.21
N GLU A 31 -12.41 -13.84 5.79
CA GLU A 31 -13.03 -12.62 5.31
C GLU A 31 -12.05 -11.45 5.36
N ARG A 32 -11.38 -11.25 6.50
CA ARG A 32 -10.33 -10.23 6.63
C ARG A 32 -9.24 -10.40 5.57
N LEU A 33 -8.74 -11.62 5.38
CA LEU A 33 -7.71 -11.90 4.38
C LEU A 33 -8.21 -11.69 2.95
N ARG A 34 -9.48 -11.99 2.65
CA ARG A 34 -10.07 -11.72 1.33
C ARG A 34 -10.16 -10.23 1.04
N GLU A 35 -10.54 -9.44 2.02
CA GLU A 35 -10.57 -7.97 1.90
C GLU A 35 -9.16 -7.41 1.69
N GLU A 36 -8.18 -7.89 2.45
CA GLU A 36 -6.78 -7.51 2.29
C GLU A 36 -6.25 -7.91 0.91
N ASN A 37 -6.55 -9.12 0.44
CA ASN A 37 -6.15 -9.57 -0.90
C ASN A 37 -6.80 -8.72 -2.00
N ARG A 38 -8.05 -8.30 -1.81
CA ARG A 38 -8.74 -7.41 -2.75
C ARG A 38 -8.05 -6.05 -2.83
N ARG A 39 -7.78 -5.42 -1.68
CA ARG A 39 -7.07 -4.14 -1.61
C ARG A 39 -5.69 -4.22 -2.27
N LEU A 40 -4.92 -5.26 -1.99
CA LEU A 40 -3.61 -5.47 -2.61
C LEU A 40 -3.70 -5.65 -4.13
N ARG A 41 -4.74 -6.32 -4.64
CA ARG A 41 -4.96 -6.45 -6.08
C ARG A 41 -5.31 -5.12 -6.73
N GLU A 42 -6.15 -4.31 -6.08
CA GLU A 42 -6.50 -2.96 -6.53
C GLU A 42 -5.23 -2.09 -6.60
N GLU A 43 -4.40 -2.11 -5.56
CA GLU A 43 -3.11 -1.38 -5.53
C GLU A 43 -2.16 -1.83 -6.66
N VAL A 44 -2.00 -3.14 -6.87
CA VAL A 44 -1.15 -3.68 -7.95
C VAL A 44 -1.72 -3.30 -9.32
N THR A 45 -3.03 -3.22 -9.47
CA THR A 45 -3.68 -2.83 -10.72
C THR A 45 -3.42 -1.35 -11.02
N LEU A 46 -3.63 -0.45 -10.04
CA LEU A 46 -3.32 0.97 -10.19
C LEU A 46 -1.85 1.19 -10.54
N TYR A 47 -0.94 0.43 -9.93
CA TYR A 47 0.47 0.46 -10.27
C TYR A 47 0.74 0.06 -11.73
N ARG A 48 0.15 -1.05 -12.21
CA ARG A 48 0.34 -1.50 -13.60
C ARG A 48 -0.15 -0.46 -14.60
N LEU A 49 -1.32 0.11 -14.35
CA LEU A 49 -1.86 1.21 -15.16
C LEU A 49 -0.92 2.41 -15.16
N PHE A 50 -0.35 2.77 -14.00
CA PHE A 50 0.63 3.85 -13.92
C PHE A 50 1.89 3.57 -14.74
N GLN A 51 2.43 2.34 -14.66
CA GLN A 51 3.58 1.90 -15.46
C GLN A 51 3.30 1.94 -16.95
N GLU A 52 2.15 1.43 -17.38
CA GLU A 52 1.73 1.44 -18.79
C GLU A 52 1.58 2.85 -19.34
N LEU A 53 1.15 3.80 -18.50
CA LEU A 53 1.02 5.18 -18.90
C LEU A 53 2.36 5.91 -18.94
N GLN A 54 3.42 5.43 -18.27
CA GLN A 54 4.71 6.15 -18.23
C GLN A 54 5.22 6.43 -19.65
N PRO A 55 5.65 7.67 -19.93
CA PRO A 55 6.24 7.97 -21.22
C PRO A 55 7.40 7.01 -21.48
N SER A 56 7.42 6.44 -22.68
CA SER A 56 8.52 5.56 -23.11
C SER A 56 9.83 6.34 -23.00
N ALA A 57 10.97 5.69 -22.75
CA ALA A 57 12.26 6.37 -22.52
C ALA A 57 12.69 7.39 -23.60
N GLU A 58 12.05 7.39 -24.77
CA GLU A 58 12.22 8.38 -25.85
C GLU A 58 11.39 9.66 -25.67
N GLU A 59 10.26 9.59 -24.98
CA GLU A 59 9.49 10.75 -24.52
C GLU A 59 10.13 11.23 -23.22
N GLY A 60 11.08 12.16 -23.33
CA GLY A 60 11.81 12.72 -22.20
C GLY A 60 10.87 13.04 -21.03
N LEU A 61 11.29 12.64 -19.82
CA LEU A 61 10.54 12.92 -18.60
C LEU A 61 10.26 14.42 -18.45
N PRO A 62 9.14 14.78 -17.80
CA PRO A 62 8.77 16.18 -17.63
C PRO A 62 9.91 16.95 -16.96
N GLU A 63 10.38 18.01 -17.61
CA GLU A 63 11.26 19.00 -16.99
C GLU A 63 10.40 19.90 -16.10
N LEU A 64 10.49 19.70 -14.78
CA LEU A 64 9.86 20.63 -13.84
C LEU A 64 10.66 21.92 -13.78
N SER A 65 9.95 23.05 -13.75
CA SER A 65 10.57 24.33 -13.40
C SER A 65 11.12 24.27 -11.98
N ALA A 66 12.09 25.14 -11.65
CA ALA A 66 12.68 25.19 -10.33
C ALA A 66 11.64 25.41 -9.21
N GLU A 67 10.61 26.20 -9.49
CA GLU A 67 9.50 26.46 -8.57
C GLU A 67 8.66 25.21 -8.32
N VAL A 68 8.35 24.47 -9.39
CA VAL A 68 7.56 23.23 -9.32
C VAL A 68 8.37 22.12 -8.63
N LEU A 69 9.68 22.07 -8.86
CA LEU A 69 10.57 21.14 -8.14
C LEU A 69 10.60 21.44 -6.63
N GLN A 70 10.61 22.71 -6.23
CA GLN A 70 10.55 23.08 -4.81
C GLN A 70 9.22 22.65 -4.17
N GLN A 71 8.10 22.85 -4.87
CA GLN A 71 6.79 22.38 -4.42
C GLN A 71 6.75 20.84 -4.32
N ALA A 72 7.35 20.14 -5.28
CA ALA A 72 7.48 18.69 -5.25
C ALA A 72 8.28 18.21 -4.03
N MET A 73 9.41 18.84 -3.72
CA MET A 73 10.21 18.51 -2.53
C MET A 73 9.48 18.82 -1.23
N ALA A 74 8.75 19.94 -1.17
CA ALA A 74 7.92 20.29 -0.01
C ALA A 74 6.80 19.26 0.20
N PHE A 75 6.14 18.83 -0.88
CA PHE A 75 5.13 17.77 -0.84
C PHE A 75 5.74 16.43 -0.41
N LEU A 76 6.87 16.03 -1.00
CA LEU A 76 7.60 14.82 -0.62
C LEU A 76 7.93 14.81 0.87
N ALA A 77 8.35 15.94 1.46
CA ALA A 77 8.65 16.02 2.89
C ALA A 77 7.44 15.71 3.78
N GLN A 78 6.22 16.04 3.34
CA GLN A 78 4.97 15.83 4.09
C GLN A 78 4.40 14.40 3.98
N LEU A 79 4.85 13.64 2.98
CA LEU A 79 4.43 12.23 2.81
C LEU A 79 4.92 11.37 4.00
N PRO A 80 4.27 10.24 4.31
CA PRO A 80 4.78 9.29 5.29
C PRO A 80 5.98 8.52 4.70
N ASP A 81 6.69 7.77 5.54
CA ASP A 81 7.83 6.96 5.09
C ASP A 81 7.42 5.80 4.19
N GLU A 82 6.21 5.28 4.36
CA GLU A 82 5.62 4.22 3.56
C GLU A 82 4.16 4.56 3.27
N LEU A 83 3.75 4.46 2.00
CA LEU A 83 2.38 4.68 1.54
C LEU A 83 2.05 3.85 0.31
N SER A 84 0.76 3.68 0.02
CA SER A 84 0.31 3.09 -1.25
C SER A 84 0.32 4.13 -2.39
N PHE A 85 0.22 3.67 -3.63
CA PHE A 85 0.01 4.56 -4.78
C PHE A 85 -1.29 5.36 -4.66
N ALA A 86 -2.38 4.73 -4.22
CA ALA A 86 -3.65 5.42 -4.03
C ALA A 86 -3.51 6.56 -3.00
N GLU A 87 -2.91 6.27 -1.85
CA GLU A 87 -2.69 7.28 -0.81
C GLU A 87 -1.81 8.45 -1.29
N PHE A 88 -0.85 8.19 -2.19
CA PHE A 88 -0.05 9.25 -2.79
C PHE A 88 -0.92 10.24 -3.58
N PHE A 89 -1.81 9.73 -4.45
CA PHE A 89 -2.69 10.58 -5.26
C PHE A 89 -3.78 11.24 -4.42
N ASP A 90 -4.35 10.55 -3.42
CA ASP A 90 -5.32 11.14 -2.49
C ASP A 90 -4.71 12.32 -1.72
N ARG A 91 -3.46 12.19 -1.26
CA ARG A 91 -2.75 13.28 -0.58
C ARG A 91 -2.38 14.41 -1.52
N ALA A 92 -2.05 14.11 -2.78
CA ALA A 92 -1.79 15.15 -3.78
C ALA A 92 -3.06 15.97 -4.05
N GLU A 93 -4.21 15.30 -4.18
CA GLU A 93 -5.51 15.96 -4.31
C GLU A 93 -5.84 16.83 -3.08
N GLN A 94 -5.62 16.32 -1.87
CA GLN A 94 -5.80 17.10 -0.62
C GLN A 94 -4.87 18.34 -0.55
N ALA A 95 -3.68 18.26 -1.15
CA ALA A 95 -2.76 19.38 -1.26
C ALA A 95 -3.09 20.34 -2.41
N GLY A 96 -4.18 20.10 -3.16
CA GLY A 96 -4.58 20.90 -4.32
C GLY A 96 -3.69 20.71 -5.55
N ILE A 97 -2.95 19.61 -5.62
CA ILE A 97 -2.06 19.28 -6.74
C ILE A 97 -2.88 18.55 -7.80
N GLU A 98 -2.86 19.06 -9.03
CA GLU A 98 -3.54 18.41 -10.15
C GLU A 98 -2.98 17.01 -10.41
N SER A 99 -3.85 16.08 -10.82
CA SER A 99 -3.49 14.67 -11.04
C SER A 99 -2.30 14.49 -11.98
N GLN A 100 -2.21 15.30 -13.05
CA GLN A 100 -1.08 15.27 -13.98
C GLN A 100 0.24 15.74 -13.32
N VAL A 101 0.19 16.80 -12.51
CA VAL A 101 1.36 17.32 -11.78
C VAL A 101 1.80 16.34 -10.70
N ALA A 102 0.86 15.74 -9.97
CA ALA A 102 1.13 14.70 -8.99
C ALA A 102 1.83 13.49 -9.63
N ARG A 103 1.41 13.13 -10.83
CA ARG A 103 2.02 12.09 -11.64
C ARG A 103 3.45 12.46 -12.03
N ASP A 104 3.69 13.69 -12.49
CA ASP A 104 5.04 14.15 -12.83
C ASP A 104 5.96 14.13 -11.61
N TYR A 105 5.44 14.51 -10.42
CA TYR A 105 6.17 14.42 -9.16
C TYR A 105 6.57 12.98 -8.84
N LEU A 106 5.63 12.05 -8.95
CA LEU A 106 5.87 10.63 -8.67
C LEU A 106 6.94 10.05 -9.60
N LEU A 107 6.89 10.36 -10.89
CA LEU A 107 7.90 9.91 -11.87
C LEU A 107 9.29 10.41 -11.50
N ILE A 108 9.39 11.67 -11.11
CA ILE A 108 10.66 12.27 -10.70
C ILE A 108 11.16 11.66 -9.40
N PHE A 109 10.30 11.44 -8.41
CA PHE A 109 10.72 10.81 -7.15
C PHE A 109 11.22 9.39 -7.35
N LEU A 110 10.63 8.63 -8.27
CA LEU A 110 11.09 7.29 -8.62
C LEU A 110 12.42 7.34 -9.40
N ARG A 111 12.57 8.26 -10.35
CA ARG A 111 13.83 8.43 -11.11
C ARG A 111 14.99 8.83 -10.22
N GLU A 112 14.78 9.82 -9.36
CA GLU A 112 15.82 10.38 -8.48
C GLU A 112 16.10 9.50 -7.25
N ASP A 113 15.48 8.32 -7.18
CA ASP A 113 15.61 7.36 -6.08
C ASP A 113 15.24 7.98 -4.72
N LEU A 114 14.27 8.90 -4.70
CA LEU A 114 13.69 9.52 -3.51
C LEU A 114 12.54 8.68 -2.94
N LEU A 115 11.79 8.04 -3.83
CA LEU A 115 10.87 6.96 -3.52
C LEU A 115 11.35 5.69 -4.19
N ARG A 116 11.25 4.56 -3.48
CA ARG A 116 11.43 3.23 -4.05
C ARG A 116 10.15 2.45 -3.97
N GLN A 117 9.90 1.65 -5.01
CA GLN A 117 8.80 0.73 -5.01
C GLN A 117 9.17 -0.58 -4.30
N ARG A 118 8.28 -1.08 -3.46
CA ARG A 118 8.32 -2.44 -2.92
C ARG A 118 6.93 -3.06 -2.97
N GLY A 119 6.64 -3.83 -4.03
CA GLY A 119 5.29 -4.35 -4.27
C GLY A 119 4.32 -3.22 -4.64
N GLY A 120 3.14 -3.17 -4.00
CA GLY A 120 2.14 -2.10 -4.19
C GLY A 120 2.43 -0.80 -3.43
N ARG A 121 3.60 -0.69 -2.78
CA ARG A 121 3.94 0.41 -1.88
C ARG A 121 5.13 1.24 -2.36
N LEU A 122 5.08 2.52 -1.99
CA LEU A 122 6.11 3.53 -2.15
C LEU A 122 6.79 3.74 -0.79
N ILE A 123 8.12 3.66 -0.77
CA ILE A 123 8.95 3.81 0.42
C ILE A 123 9.91 4.98 0.21
N LYS A 124 9.93 5.94 1.12
CA LYS A 124 10.94 7.00 1.14
C LYS A 124 12.33 6.43 1.33
N THR A 125 13.27 6.88 0.52
CA THR A 125 14.66 6.51 0.69
C THR A 125 15.37 7.43 1.69
N LEU A 126 16.54 7.00 2.15
CA LEU A 126 17.40 7.80 3.02
C LEU A 126 17.85 9.12 2.37
N ARG A 127 17.73 9.26 1.04
CA ARG A 127 17.99 10.51 0.32
C ARG A 127 16.84 11.51 0.48
N ALA A 128 15.60 11.04 0.58
CA ALA A 128 14.44 11.89 0.81
C ALA A 128 14.39 12.47 2.24
N THR A 129 15.05 11.82 3.21
CA THR A 129 15.07 12.23 4.63
C THR A 129 16.29 13.08 5.01
N ARG A 130 17.30 13.17 4.15
CA ARG A 130 18.43 14.07 4.36
C ARG A 130 18.27 15.31 3.49
N PRO A 131 18.05 16.52 4.06
CA PRO A 131 18.21 17.73 3.27
C PRO A 131 19.65 17.74 2.77
N SER A 132 19.83 17.87 1.46
CA SER A 132 21.14 18.03 0.83
C SER A 132 21.87 19.18 1.52
N SER A 133 22.80 18.86 2.41
CA SER A 133 23.80 19.81 2.86
C SER A 133 24.92 19.80 1.82
N LYS A 134 24.94 20.89 1.04
CA LYS A 134 25.98 21.43 0.17
C LYS A 134 25.70 21.37 -1.32
#